data_AF-A0AAV0U611-F1
#
_entry.id   AF-A0AAV0U611-F1
#
_cell.length_a   1.000
_cell.length_b   1.000
_cell.length_c   1.000
_cell.angle_alpha   90.00
_cell.angle_beta   90.00
_cell.angle_gamma   90.00
#
_symmetry.space_group_name_H-M   'P 1'
#
loop_
_entity.id
_entity.type
_entity.pdbx_description
1 polymer ?
#
loop_
_entity_poly.entity_id
_entity_poly.type
_entity_poly.pdbx_seq_one_letter_code
_entity_poly.pdbx_strand_id
1 'polypeptide(L)'
;MKFHECFTLLSSRPAHAHEHCTENQQVQEHPQDGNVYETNDKSSFKQKKDWKLQNSQELVQTFTRLQEMRVQIFKDFRQGFQVHKKTQQFPAFCSGIKDRFSAVSEQINHIEKLLRDEKQQVAIAQLLRKIQVEEKEKLLLTSAVLIEKMRLSDAAKHHEPDHSTIAFLERSVETLTMKHTDCVVRINEILEELRAESADLEDA
;
A
#
# COMPACT_ATOMS: atom_id res chain seq x y z
N MET A 1 -3.59 -0.55 -24.59
CA MET A 1 -4.25 -0.85 -23.31
C MET A 1 -4.68 0.45 -22.67
N LYS A 2 -5.99 0.59 -22.39
CA LYS A 2 -6.62 1.88 -22.06
C LYS A 2 -6.71 2.03 -20.53
N PHE A 3 -6.43 3.23 -20.01
CA PHE A 3 -6.58 3.72 -18.62
C PHE A 3 -7.75 3.11 -17.80
N HIS A 4 -8.85 2.80 -18.48
CA HIS A 4 -10.02 2.13 -17.93
C HIS A 4 -9.73 0.72 -17.37
N GLU A 5 -8.80 -0.03 -17.96
CA GLU A 5 -8.43 -1.39 -17.52
C GLU A 5 -7.71 -1.34 -16.16
N CYS A 6 -6.79 -0.40 -15.95
CA CYS A 6 -6.09 -0.25 -14.66
C CYS A 6 -7.02 0.23 -13.55
N PHE A 7 -7.90 1.18 -13.85
CA PHE A 7 -8.91 1.65 -12.90
C PHE A 7 -9.89 0.52 -12.55
N THR A 8 -10.39 -0.19 -13.56
CA THR A 8 -11.31 -1.33 -13.38
C THR A 8 -10.65 -2.43 -12.56
N LEU A 9 -9.39 -2.78 -12.81
CA LEU A 9 -8.66 -3.80 -12.04
C LEU A 9 -8.53 -3.44 -10.55
N LEU A 10 -8.48 -2.15 -10.23
CA LEU A 10 -8.40 -1.65 -8.85
C LEU A 10 -9.77 -1.55 -8.19
N SER A 11 -10.83 -1.25 -8.94
CA SER A 11 -12.20 -1.09 -8.45
C SER A 11 -13.04 -2.36 -8.48
N SER A 12 -12.64 -3.40 -9.22
CA SER A 12 -13.42 -4.64 -9.41
C SER A 12 -13.18 -5.73 -8.36
N ARG A 13 -12.43 -5.45 -7.28
CA ARG A 13 -12.37 -6.38 -6.14
C ARG A 13 -13.59 -6.16 -5.22
N PRO A 14 -14.51 -7.13 -5.09
CA PRO A 14 -15.67 -6.97 -4.23
C PRO A 14 -15.24 -6.78 -2.77
N ALA A 15 -15.92 -5.91 -2.04
CA ALA A 15 -15.70 -5.69 -0.61
C ALA A 15 -16.05 -6.92 0.28
N HIS A 16 -16.61 -7.99 -0.30
CA HIS A 16 -17.17 -9.13 0.43
C HIS A 16 -16.91 -10.51 -0.19
N ALA A 17 -15.75 -10.75 -0.82
CA ALA A 17 -15.39 -12.09 -1.31
C ALA A 17 -14.81 -13.01 -0.21
N HIS A 18 -15.41 -13.00 0.99
CA HIS A 18 -15.22 -14.02 2.01
C HIS A 18 -16.54 -14.76 2.21
N GLU A 19 -16.89 -15.63 1.27
CA GLU A 19 -17.86 -16.69 1.48
C GLU A 19 -17.66 -17.75 0.39
N HIS A 20 -17.06 -18.88 0.80
CA HIS A 20 -16.99 -20.20 0.14
C HIS A 20 -16.63 -20.29 -1.36
N CYS A 21 -15.50 -20.95 -1.69
CA CYS A 21 -15.52 -22.37 -2.04
C CYS A 21 -14.13 -22.91 -2.38
N THR A 22 -14.01 -24.22 -2.13
CA THR A 22 -12.87 -25.13 -2.24
C THR A 22 -12.59 -25.61 -3.67
N GLU A 23 -11.32 -25.98 -3.88
CA GLU A 23 -10.79 -27.04 -4.77
C GLU A 23 -10.72 -26.89 -6.31
N ASN A 24 -9.49 -27.22 -6.77
CA ASN A 24 -9.06 -27.88 -8.01
C ASN A 24 -8.60 -27.09 -9.25
N GLN A 25 -7.27 -27.23 -9.49
CA GLN A 25 -6.57 -27.53 -10.77
C GLN A 25 -6.62 -26.43 -11.86
N GLN A 26 -5.58 -26.13 -12.66
CA GLN A 26 -4.46 -26.93 -13.17
C GLN A 26 -3.39 -25.99 -13.80
N VAL A 27 -2.22 -26.60 -14.04
CA VAL A 27 -0.93 -26.07 -14.54
C VAL A 27 -0.99 -25.63 -16.02
N GLN A 28 -0.19 -24.63 -16.42
CA GLN A 28 0.51 -24.66 -17.72
C GLN A 28 1.74 -23.73 -17.76
N GLU A 29 2.85 -24.29 -18.29
CA GLU A 29 4.19 -23.72 -18.38
C GLU A 29 4.48 -23.01 -19.72
N HIS A 30 5.34 -21.96 -19.65
CA HIS A 30 6.38 -21.50 -20.60
C HIS A 30 6.02 -20.93 -22.00
N PRO A 31 6.93 -20.17 -22.68
CA PRO A 31 8.36 -19.94 -22.42
C PRO A 31 8.85 -18.47 -22.38
N GLN A 32 10.14 -18.35 -22.04
CA GLN A 32 10.99 -17.17 -21.89
C GLN A 32 11.19 -16.38 -23.20
N ASP A 33 11.33 -15.06 -23.09
CA ASP A 33 12.26 -14.33 -23.95
C ASP A 33 12.89 -13.14 -23.20
N GLY A 34 14.20 -13.00 -23.36
CA GLY A 34 15.05 -12.16 -22.54
C GLY A 34 15.03 -10.70 -22.96
N ASN A 35 14.97 -9.80 -21.97
CA ASN A 35 15.66 -8.52 -22.10
C ASN A 35 16.17 -8.05 -20.73
N VAL A 36 17.48 -7.83 -20.68
CA VAL A 36 18.26 -7.50 -19.50
C VAL A 36 18.07 -6.02 -19.19
N TYR A 37 17.44 -5.73 -18.06
CA TYR A 37 17.59 -4.45 -17.37
C TYR A 37 18.07 -4.76 -15.97
N GLU A 38 19.36 -4.54 -15.74
CA GLU A 38 19.97 -4.53 -14.42
C GLU A 38 19.26 -3.49 -13.56
N THR A 39 18.43 -3.96 -12.64
CA THR A 39 18.06 -3.21 -11.43
C THR A 39 18.44 -4.06 -10.25
N ASN A 40 19.60 -3.70 -9.71
CA ASN A 40 20.25 -4.26 -8.55
C ASN A 40 19.48 -3.91 -7.26
N ASP A 41 18.27 -4.48 -7.08
CA ASP A 41 17.55 -4.39 -5.80
C ASP A 41 16.51 -5.50 -5.56
N LYS A 42 16.66 -6.65 -6.23
CA LYS A 42 15.78 -7.83 -6.00
C LYS A 42 16.27 -8.75 -4.87
N SER A 43 17.43 -8.48 -4.26
CA SER A 43 18.00 -9.39 -3.26
C SER A 43 17.51 -9.14 -1.82
N SER A 44 16.93 -7.97 -1.52
CA SER A 44 16.52 -7.64 -0.15
C SER A 44 15.18 -8.25 0.28
N PHE A 45 14.34 -8.69 -0.66
CA PHE A 45 12.98 -9.16 -0.38
C PHE A 45 12.81 -10.68 -0.21
N LYS A 46 13.89 -11.48 -0.32
CA LYS A 46 13.80 -12.96 -0.35
C LYS A 46 14.56 -13.69 0.76
N GLN A 47 14.80 -13.06 1.91
CA GLN A 47 15.09 -13.85 3.10
C GLN A 47 13.76 -14.38 3.65
N LYS A 48 13.50 -15.69 3.45
CA LYS A 48 12.54 -16.45 4.28
C LYS A 48 13.09 -16.45 5.71
N LYS A 49 12.90 -15.34 6.42
CA LYS A 49 13.20 -15.26 7.83
C LYS A 49 12.11 -16.04 8.55
N ASP A 50 12.50 -17.06 9.31
CA ASP A 50 11.54 -17.88 10.05
C ASP A 50 11.04 -17.09 11.26
N TRP A 51 9.93 -16.37 11.08
CA TRP A 51 9.36 -15.50 12.10
C TRP A 51 8.68 -16.26 13.23
N LYS A 52 8.46 -17.57 13.09
CA LYS A 52 7.86 -18.38 14.17
C LYS A 52 8.73 -18.42 15.42
N LEU A 53 10.05 -18.38 15.21
CA LEU A 53 11.03 -18.40 16.30
C LEU A 53 11.13 -17.06 17.03
N GLN A 54 10.57 -15.98 16.47
CA GLN A 54 10.63 -14.66 17.11
C GLN A 54 9.64 -14.57 18.26
N ASN A 55 10.01 -13.85 19.32
CA ASN A 55 9.08 -13.52 20.41
C ASN A 55 8.13 -12.37 19.99
N SER A 56 7.12 -12.07 20.82
CA SER A 56 6.13 -11.03 20.52
C SER A 56 6.76 -9.65 20.30
N GLN A 57 7.74 -9.28 21.12
CA GLN A 57 8.43 -7.98 21.02
C GLN A 57 9.20 -7.86 19.70
N GLU A 58 9.92 -8.90 19.29
CA GLU A 58 10.66 -8.95 18.03
C GLU A 58 9.73 -8.88 16.81
N LEU A 59 8.54 -9.49 16.89
CA LEU A 59 7.51 -9.39 15.86
C LEU A 59 6.98 -7.95 15.73
N VAL A 60 6.72 -7.27 16.85
CA VAL A 60 6.31 -5.85 16.86
C VAL A 60 7.40 -4.95 16.31
N GLN A 61 8.66 -5.15 16.70
CA GLN A 61 9.79 -4.41 16.13
C GLN A 61 9.94 -4.64 14.62
N THR A 62 9.68 -5.87 14.15
CA THR A 62 9.69 -6.18 12.72
C THR A 62 8.55 -5.48 11.99
N PHE A 63 7.35 -5.41 12.59
CA PHE A 63 6.24 -4.62 12.08
C PHE A 63 6.61 -3.13 11.96
N THR A 64 7.26 -2.53 12.96
CA THR A 64 7.69 -1.13 12.93
C THR A 64 8.62 -0.85 11.75
N ARG A 65 9.60 -1.71 11.50
CA ARG A 65 10.51 -1.59 10.33
C ARG A 65 9.76 -1.72 9.00
N LEU A 66 8.75 -2.59 8.94
CA LEU A 66 7.90 -2.72 7.75
C LEU A 66 7.04 -1.46 7.52
N GLN A 67 6.59 -0.80 8.59
CA GLN A 67 5.89 0.48 8.49
C GLN A 67 6.82 1.61 8.03
N GLU A 68 8.05 1.67 8.51
CA GLU A 68 9.07 2.60 7.98
C GLU A 68 9.33 2.36 6.49
N MET A 69 9.46 1.09 6.08
CA MET A 69 9.58 0.72 4.67
C MET A 69 8.36 1.19 3.87
N ARG A 70 7.14 1.04 4.41
CA ARG A 70 5.92 1.52 3.76
C ARG A 70 5.92 3.03 3.56
N VAL A 71 6.38 3.80 4.55
CA VAL A 71 6.56 5.26 4.43
C VAL A 71 7.52 5.60 3.28
N GLN A 72 8.62 4.86 3.15
CA GLN A 72 9.55 5.04 2.03
C GLN A 72 8.90 4.71 0.68
N ILE A 73 8.14 3.61 0.57
CA ILE A 73 7.42 3.27 -0.67
C ILE A 73 6.42 4.38 -1.04
N PHE A 74 5.71 4.98 -0.07
CA PHE A 74 4.83 6.12 -0.33
C PHE A 74 5.61 7.35 -0.86
N LYS A 75 6.80 7.62 -0.33
CA LYS A 75 7.67 8.69 -0.81
C LYS A 75 8.09 8.44 -2.26
N ASP A 76 8.56 7.24 -2.56
CA ASP A 76 8.96 6.83 -3.90
C ASP A 76 7.78 6.88 -4.87
N PHE A 77 6.59 6.45 -4.44
CA PHE A 77 5.39 6.50 -5.25
C PHE A 77 5.06 7.94 -5.66
N ARG A 78 5.04 8.87 -4.70
CA ARG A 78 4.75 10.28 -4.98
C ARG A 78 5.79 10.91 -5.92
N GLN A 79 7.07 10.66 -5.68
CA GLN A 79 8.16 11.20 -6.49
C GLN A 79 8.13 10.60 -7.90
N GLY A 80 8.12 9.28 -8.01
CA GLY A 80 8.09 8.58 -9.29
C GLY A 80 6.82 8.85 -10.08
N PHE A 81 5.67 9.09 -9.43
CA PHE A 81 4.47 9.54 -10.12
C PHE A 81 4.72 10.85 -10.87
N GLN A 82 5.36 11.85 -10.25
CA GLN A 82 5.64 13.11 -10.94
C GLN A 82 6.56 12.93 -12.16
N VAL A 83 7.52 12.01 -12.07
CA VAL A 83 8.48 11.70 -13.14
C VAL A 83 7.82 10.93 -14.28
N HIS A 84 7.08 9.87 -13.95
CA HIS A 84 6.61 8.90 -14.93
C HIS A 84 5.18 9.14 -15.43
N LYS A 85 4.34 9.95 -14.77
CA LYS A 85 2.89 10.11 -15.10
C LYS A 85 2.55 10.42 -16.56
N LYS A 86 3.50 10.96 -17.34
CA LYS A 86 3.33 11.27 -18.79
C LYS A 86 4.24 10.45 -19.71
N THR A 87 4.91 9.43 -19.17
CA THR A 87 5.86 8.59 -19.93
C THR A 87 5.28 7.21 -20.18
N GLN A 88 5.81 6.51 -21.18
CA GLN A 88 5.43 5.12 -21.48
C GLN A 88 5.82 4.13 -20.37
N GLN A 89 6.69 4.54 -19.44
CA GLN A 89 7.14 3.73 -18.31
C GLN A 89 6.13 3.72 -17.15
N PHE A 90 5.11 4.59 -17.18
CA PHE A 90 4.14 4.73 -16.08
C PHE A 90 3.50 3.41 -15.64
N PRO A 91 3.03 2.52 -16.53
CA PRO A 91 2.43 1.25 -16.11
C PRO A 91 3.42 0.34 -15.38
N ALA A 92 4.66 0.25 -15.87
CA ALA A 92 5.70 -0.56 -15.24
C ALA A 92 6.08 -0.01 -13.86
N PHE A 93 6.19 1.32 -13.74
CA PHE A 93 6.40 1.99 -12.46
C PHE A 93 5.28 1.68 -11.46
N CYS A 94 4.01 1.83 -11.87
CA CYS A 94 2.87 1.51 -11.01
C CYS A 94 2.85 0.04 -10.59
N SER A 95 3.19 -0.89 -11.49
CA SER A 95 3.31 -2.31 -11.14
C SER A 95 4.38 -2.52 -10.07
N GLY A 96 5.58 -1.96 -10.25
CA GLY A 96 6.66 -2.09 -9.27
C GLY A 96 6.31 -1.52 -7.89
N ILE A 97 5.61 -0.38 -7.84
CA ILE A 97 5.10 0.18 -6.58
C ILE A 97 4.05 -0.75 -5.94
N LYS A 98 3.12 -1.29 -6.73
CA LYS A 98 2.10 -2.23 -6.25
C LYS A 98 2.73 -3.49 -5.67
N ASP A 99 3.74 -4.04 -6.32
CA ASP A 99 4.44 -5.25 -5.86
C ASP A 99 5.12 -5.00 -4.51
N ARG A 100 5.77 -3.84 -4.34
CA ARG A 100 6.40 -3.45 -3.06
C ARG A 100 5.37 -3.30 -1.94
N PHE A 101 4.25 -2.62 -2.19
CA PHE A 101 3.17 -2.53 -1.19
C PHE A 101 2.58 -3.91 -0.84
N SER A 102 2.42 -4.78 -1.83
CA SER A 102 1.88 -6.14 -1.64
C SER A 102 2.84 -6.96 -0.77
N ALA A 103 4.13 -6.96 -1.09
CA ALA A 103 5.15 -7.67 -0.32
C ALA A 103 5.22 -7.22 1.15
N VAL A 104 5.12 -5.91 1.43
CA VAL A 104 5.07 -5.40 2.81
C VAL A 104 3.78 -5.81 3.51
N SER A 105 2.64 -5.76 2.81
CA SER A 105 1.34 -6.08 3.41
C SER A 105 1.20 -7.57 3.72
N GLU A 106 1.70 -8.45 2.86
CA GLU A 106 1.74 -9.89 3.09
C GLU A 106 2.58 -10.24 4.32
N GLN A 107 3.74 -9.59 4.44
CA GLN A 107 4.61 -9.69 5.60
C GLN A 107 3.92 -9.25 6.89
N ILE A 108 3.26 -8.09 6.90
CA ILE A 108 2.52 -7.64 8.09
C ILE A 108 1.35 -8.58 8.41
N ASN A 109 0.61 -9.06 7.41
CA ASN A 109 -0.48 -10.02 7.64
C ASN A 109 0.05 -11.33 8.25
N HIS A 110 1.25 -11.77 7.87
CA HIS A 110 1.88 -12.93 8.49
C HIS A 110 2.24 -12.67 9.95
N ILE A 111 2.83 -11.52 10.27
CA ILE A 111 3.14 -11.10 11.65
C ILE A 111 1.85 -11.00 12.49
N GLU A 112 0.81 -10.37 11.96
CA GLU A 112 -0.52 -10.27 12.59
C GLU A 112 -1.06 -11.66 12.96
N LYS A 113 -0.95 -12.62 12.02
CA LYS A 113 -1.38 -14.01 12.24
C LYS A 113 -0.55 -14.70 13.33
N LEU A 114 0.77 -14.54 13.34
CA LEU A 114 1.63 -15.13 14.36
C LEU A 114 1.33 -14.57 15.75
N LEU A 115 1.16 -13.25 15.86
CA LEU A 115 0.81 -12.60 17.12
C LEU A 115 -0.52 -13.10 17.67
N ARG A 116 -1.54 -13.22 16.82
CA ARG A 116 -2.86 -13.71 17.21
C ARG A 116 -2.86 -15.20 17.56
N ASP A 117 -2.38 -16.03 16.64
CA ASP A 117 -2.63 -17.47 16.69
C ASP A 117 -1.56 -18.21 17.52
N GLU A 118 -0.29 -17.80 17.44
CA GLU A 118 0.84 -18.49 18.08
C GLU A 118 1.29 -17.83 19.38
N LYS A 119 1.28 -16.49 19.45
CA LYS A 119 1.74 -15.74 20.64
C LYS A 119 0.61 -15.28 21.56
N GLN A 120 -0.65 -15.50 21.17
CA GLN A 120 -1.86 -15.11 21.91
C GLN A 120 -1.94 -13.61 22.25
N GLN A 121 -1.25 -12.76 21.49
CA GLN A 121 -1.26 -11.30 21.61
C GLN A 121 -2.40 -10.71 20.77
N VAL A 122 -3.63 -11.00 21.19
CA VAL A 122 -4.84 -10.69 20.41
C VAL A 122 -5.06 -9.19 20.26
N ALA A 123 -4.86 -8.40 21.31
CA ALA A 123 -5.02 -6.94 21.27
C ALA A 123 -4.07 -6.29 20.26
N ILE A 124 -2.77 -6.61 20.36
CA ILE A 124 -1.74 -6.16 19.43
C ILE A 124 -2.07 -6.57 17.98
N ALA A 125 -2.47 -7.83 17.75
CA ALA A 125 -2.85 -8.29 16.42
C ALA A 125 -4.05 -7.51 15.84
N GLN A 126 -5.03 -7.14 16.67
CA GLN A 126 -6.16 -6.30 16.24
C GLN A 126 -5.71 -4.89 15.85
N LEU A 127 -4.76 -4.29 16.56
CA LEU A 127 -4.19 -2.99 16.21
C LEU A 127 -3.46 -3.04 14.86
N LEU A 128 -2.63 -4.07 14.63
CA LEU A 128 -1.99 -4.31 13.34
C LEU A 128 -3.02 -4.43 12.20
N ARG A 129 -4.13 -5.12 12.46
CA ARG A 129 -5.22 -5.27 11.49
C ARG A 129 -5.88 -3.92 11.16
N LYS A 130 -6.20 -3.11 12.18
CA LYS A 130 -6.75 -1.75 12.00
C LYS A 130 -5.80 -0.90 11.15
N ILE A 131 -4.50 -0.95 11.43
CA ILE A 131 -3.47 -0.24 10.65
C ILE A 131 -3.46 -0.71 9.20
N GLN A 132 -3.55 -2.02 8.91
CA GLN A 132 -3.63 -2.50 7.52
C GLN A 132 -4.84 -1.96 6.76
N VAL A 133 -6.00 -1.85 7.42
CA VAL A 133 -7.22 -1.30 6.81
C VAL A 133 -7.01 0.17 6.45
N GLU A 134 -6.51 0.97 7.39
CA GLU A 134 -6.25 2.39 7.15
C GLU A 134 -5.14 2.62 6.12
N GLU A 135 -4.08 1.82 6.11
CA GLU A 135 -3.00 1.93 5.12
C GLU A 135 -3.46 1.60 3.70
N LYS A 136 -4.42 0.67 3.56
CA LYS A 136 -5.09 0.41 2.28
C LYS A 136 -5.87 1.64 1.82
N GLU A 137 -6.65 2.27 2.71
CA GLU A 137 -7.41 3.48 2.40
C GLU A 137 -6.47 4.65 2.03
N LYS A 138 -5.40 4.86 2.80
CA LYS A 138 -4.37 5.85 2.52
C LYS A 138 -3.73 5.67 1.14
N LEU A 139 -3.48 4.43 0.71
CA LEU A 139 -2.97 4.15 -0.64
C LEU A 139 -3.95 4.56 -1.74
N LEU A 140 -5.25 4.29 -1.55
CA LEU A 140 -6.30 4.71 -2.48
C LEU A 140 -6.41 6.23 -2.53
N LEU A 141 -6.49 6.89 -1.38
CA LEU A 141 -6.55 8.34 -1.27
C LEU A 141 -5.30 9.03 -1.85
N THR A 142 -4.11 8.49 -1.59
CA THR A 142 -2.85 8.98 -2.18
C THR A 142 -2.93 8.97 -3.70
N SER A 143 -3.39 7.84 -4.27
CA SER A 143 -3.53 7.69 -5.73
C SER A 143 -4.55 8.69 -6.29
N ALA A 144 -5.71 8.84 -5.64
CA ALA A 144 -6.74 9.78 -6.03
C ALA A 144 -6.24 11.24 -6.00
N VAL A 145 -5.58 11.66 -4.93
CA VAL A 145 -4.99 12.99 -4.81
C VAL A 145 -3.97 13.26 -5.92
N LEU A 146 -3.09 12.29 -6.22
CA LEU A 146 -2.09 12.44 -7.28
C LEU A 146 -2.72 12.62 -8.67
N ILE A 147 -3.76 11.83 -8.96
CA ILE A 147 -4.50 11.92 -10.22
C ILE A 147 -5.25 13.24 -10.33
N GLU A 148 -5.97 13.67 -9.29
CA GLU A 148 -6.70 14.94 -9.31
C GLU A 148 -5.76 16.13 -9.46
N LYS A 149 -4.61 16.13 -8.76
CA LYS A 149 -3.57 17.16 -8.95
C LYS A 149 -2.99 17.17 -10.36
N MET A 150 -2.87 16.00 -11.00
CA MET A 150 -2.45 15.92 -12.41
C MET A 150 -3.52 16.54 -13.33
N ARG A 151 -4.79 16.16 -13.17
CA ARG A 151 -5.91 16.71 -13.93
C ARG A 151 -6.01 18.22 -13.79
N LEU A 152 -5.89 18.73 -12.56
CA LEU A 152 -5.86 20.17 -12.26
C LEU A 152 -4.69 20.86 -12.97
N SER A 153 -3.48 20.30 -12.87
CA SER A 153 -2.31 20.86 -13.53
C SER A 153 -2.44 20.89 -15.05
N ASP A 154 -3.09 19.89 -15.65
CA ASP A 154 -3.32 19.83 -17.09
C ASP A 154 -4.40 20.83 -17.52
N ALA A 155 -5.52 20.91 -16.78
CA ALA A 155 -6.59 21.89 -16.99
C ALA A 155 -6.06 23.34 -16.97
N ALA A 156 -5.22 23.66 -16.00
CA ALA A 156 -4.63 24.99 -15.84
C ALA A 156 -3.61 25.37 -16.95
N LYS A 157 -3.09 24.39 -17.71
CA LYS A 157 -2.12 24.61 -18.79
C LYS A 157 -2.76 24.74 -20.18
N HIS A 158 -4.08 24.62 -20.29
CA HIS A 158 -4.78 24.86 -21.54
C HIS A 158 -4.65 26.31 -21.99
N HIS A 159 -4.65 26.53 -23.31
CA HIS A 159 -4.57 27.86 -23.91
C HIS A 159 -5.73 28.77 -23.47
N GLU A 160 -6.92 28.19 -23.32
CA GLU A 160 -8.10 28.81 -22.74
C GLU A 160 -8.58 27.94 -21.56
N PRO A 161 -8.18 28.29 -20.32
CA PRO A 161 -8.54 27.49 -19.15
C PRO A 161 -10.03 27.64 -18.80
N ASP A 162 -10.73 26.52 -18.66
CA ASP A 162 -12.08 26.52 -18.10
C ASP A 162 -12.03 26.69 -16.57
N HIS A 163 -12.28 27.92 -16.13
CA HIS A 163 -12.28 28.30 -14.72
C HIS A 163 -13.27 27.48 -13.87
N SER A 164 -14.40 27.04 -14.44
CA SER A 164 -15.38 26.23 -13.72
C SER A 164 -14.85 24.82 -13.43
N THR A 165 -14.22 24.19 -14.43
CA THR A 165 -13.54 22.90 -14.29
C THR A 165 -12.37 22.99 -13.30
N ILE A 166 -11.57 24.07 -13.38
CA ILE A 166 -10.46 24.30 -12.45
C ILE A 166 -10.96 24.39 -11.01
N ALA A 167 -11.95 25.24 -10.73
CA ALA A 167 -12.51 25.40 -9.39
C ALA A 167 -13.09 24.08 -8.83
N PHE A 168 -13.73 23.27 -9.69
CA PHE A 168 -14.20 21.95 -9.29
C PHE A 168 -13.05 21.01 -8.90
N LEU A 169 -11.99 20.96 -9.72
CA LEU A 169 -10.81 20.13 -9.45
C LEU A 169 -10.04 20.59 -8.20
N GLU A 170 -9.96 21.90 -7.95
CA GLU A 170 -9.38 22.45 -6.72
C GLU A 170 -10.12 21.95 -5.46
N ARG A 171 -11.45 22.06 -5.46
CA ARG A 171 -12.28 21.55 -4.36
C ARG A 171 -12.18 20.03 -4.19
N SER A 172 -12.08 19.30 -5.31
CA SER A 172 -11.84 17.84 -5.31
C SER A 172 -10.51 17.49 -4.64
N VAL A 173 -9.41 18.17 -5.03
CA VAL A 173 -8.09 18.00 -4.43
C VAL A 173 -8.10 18.32 -2.94
N GLU A 174 -8.74 19.43 -2.54
CA GLU A 174 -8.89 19.82 -1.13
C GLU A 174 -9.60 18.74 -0.31
N THR A 175 -10.77 18.29 -0.79
CA THR A 175 -11.58 17.26 -0.11
C THR A 175 -10.81 15.94 0.05
N LEU A 176 -10.13 15.48 -1.01
CA LEU A 176 -9.34 14.25 -0.94
C LEU A 176 -8.10 14.41 -0.05
N THR A 177 -7.48 15.59 -0.04
CA THR A 177 -6.32 15.88 0.82
C THR A 177 -6.72 15.90 2.29
N MET A 178 -7.90 16.44 2.62
CA MET A 178 -8.46 16.40 3.97
C MET A 178 -8.68 14.95 4.41
N LYS A 179 -9.42 14.14 3.62
CA LYS A 179 -9.64 12.71 3.92
C LYS A 179 -8.34 11.92 4.06
N HIS A 180 -7.36 12.20 3.20
CA HIS A 180 -6.04 11.59 3.27
C HIS A 180 -5.34 11.94 4.58
N THR A 181 -5.39 13.21 4.99
CA THR A 181 -4.81 13.68 6.25
C THR A 181 -5.49 13.01 7.45
N ASP A 182 -6.82 12.93 7.46
CA ASP A 182 -7.58 12.26 8.52
C ASP A 182 -7.19 10.78 8.64
N CYS A 183 -6.99 10.10 7.51
CA CYS A 183 -6.52 8.72 7.50
C CYS A 183 -5.12 8.57 8.09
N VAL A 184 -4.19 9.48 7.78
CA VAL A 184 -2.86 9.51 8.38
C VAL A 184 -2.93 9.74 9.89
N VAL A 185 -3.80 10.64 10.35
CA VAL A 185 -4.02 10.90 11.79
C VAL A 185 -4.49 9.63 12.49
N ARG A 186 -5.52 8.95 11.96
CA ARG A 186 -6.01 7.67 12.54
C ARG A 186 -4.92 6.60 12.59
N ILE A 187 -4.09 6.47 11.55
CA ILE A 187 -2.95 5.53 11.58
C ILE A 187 -2.00 5.85 12.73
N ASN A 188 -1.66 7.13 12.91
CA ASN A 188 -0.76 7.55 13.98
C ASN A 188 -1.36 7.32 15.38
N GLU A 189 -2.66 7.54 15.56
CA GLU A 189 -3.36 7.24 16.80
C GLU A 189 -3.29 5.74 17.14
N ILE A 190 -3.56 4.87 16.15
CA ILE A 190 -3.48 3.42 16.35
C ILE A 190 -2.02 2.96 16.59
N LEU A 191 -1.03 3.62 15.97
CA LEU A 191 0.38 3.34 16.22
C LEU A 191 0.81 3.73 17.64
N GLU A 192 0.25 4.79 18.21
CA GLU A 192 0.52 5.18 19.60
C GLU A 192 -0.16 4.20 20.58
N GLU A 193 -1.40 3.79 20.29
CA GLU A 193 -2.10 2.72 21.03
C GLU A 193 -1.28 1.41 20.99
N LEU A 194 -0.74 1.06 19.82
CA LEU A 194 0.14 -0.10 19.66
C LEU A 194 1.41 0.03 20.50
N ARG A 195 2.03 1.21 20.54
CA ARG A 195 3.23 1.44 21.36
C ARG A 195 2.92 1.24 22.84
N ALA A 196 1.81 1.79 23.32
CA ALA A 196 1.38 1.62 24.70
C ALA A 196 1.13 0.14 25.03
N GLU A 197 0.35 -0.55 24.21
CA GLU A 197 0.03 -1.98 24.38
C GLU A 197 1.29 -2.87 24.32
N SER A 198 2.29 -2.47 23.52
CA SER A 198 3.53 -3.24 23.36
C SER A 198 4.56 -2.99 24.46
N ALA A 199 4.39 -1.96 25.30
CA ALA A 199 5.31 -1.68 26.40
C ALA A 199 5.32 -2.81 27.43
N ASP A 200 4.17 -3.45 27.64
CA ASP A 200 4.01 -4.56 28.58
C ASP A 200 4.63 -5.87 28.08
N LEU A 201 5.06 -5.93 26.81
CA LEU A 201 5.78 -7.09 26.26
C LEU A 201 7.22 -7.21 26.77
N GLU A 202 7.78 -6.15 27.37
CA GLU A 202 9.17 -6.15 27.88
C GLU A 202 9.32 -6.90 29.22
N ASP A 203 8.22 -7.18 29.91
CA ASP A 203 8.19 -7.74 31.27
C ASP A 203 7.81 -9.24 31.35
N ALA A 204 7.79 -9.96 30.21
CA ALA A 204 7.34 -11.37 30.11
C ALA A 204 8.44 -12.38 29.75
#